data_AF-A0A6V8DJW6-F1
#
_entry.id   AF-A0A6V8DJW6-F1
#
_cell.length_a   1.000
_cell.length_b   1.000
_cell.length_c   1.000
_cell.angle_alpha   90.00
_cell.angle_beta   90.00
_cell.angle_gamma   90.00
#
_symmetry.space_group_name_H-M   'P 1'
#
loop_
_entity.id
_entity.type
_entity.pdbx_description
1 polymer ?
#
loop_
_entity_poly.entity_id
_entity_poly.type
_entity_poly.pdbx_seq_one_letter_code
_entity_poly.pdbx_strand_id
1 'polypeptide(L)'
;NERRVKLPDIRKGEYEAFKEKLSDPEWEPDFGPSEFLPRSGVTATGARQILIAYNVNLSTHDKSLANIIAGKIRTSGVIKRDDQGNKLVDPDGITIREPGKFKALQAAGWMYDEDTAQVSMNLLDHTITGLHDVTDAIRSEAGKLGLTVTASELVGLVPMQAMIQAGIHYCPDSEEANENNILQHAVDGLELEGLHEFDISSSIIELAIRGD
;
A
#
# COMPACT_ATOMS: atom_id res chain seq x y z
N ASN A 1 17.79 4.57 -15.64
CA ASN A 1 17.64 3.10 -15.78
C ASN A 1 16.22 2.71 -15.38
N GLU A 2 15.31 2.53 -16.34
CA GLU A 2 13.87 2.29 -16.06
C GLU A 2 13.61 1.01 -15.26
N ARG A 3 14.53 0.03 -15.33
CA ARG A 3 14.44 -1.25 -14.62
C ARG A 3 14.75 -1.15 -13.12
N ARG A 4 15.30 -0.02 -12.66
CA ARG A 4 15.67 0.24 -11.25
C ARG A 4 14.81 1.31 -10.59
N VAL A 5 13.63 1.60 -11.14
CA VAL A 5 12.69 2.57 -10.54
C VAL A 5 11.96 1.98 -9.35
N LYS A 6 11.60 0.69 -9.40
CA LYS A 6 10.83 0.03 -8.33
C LYS A 6 11.76 -0.74 -7.41
N LEU A 7 11.75 -0.37 -6.13
CA LEU A 7 12.53 -1.08 -5.10
C LEU A 7 12.24 -2.59 -5.04
N PRO A 8 10.99 -3.09 -5.18
CA PRO A 8 10.73 -4.53 -5.23
C PRO A 8 11.45 -5.27 -6.36
N ASP A 9 11.63 -4.62 -7.52
CA ASP A 9 12.34 -5.23 -8.66
C ASP A 9 13.84 -5.33 -8.35
N ILE A 10 14.41 -4.32 -7.70
CA ILE A 10 15.81 -4.31 -7.24
C ILE A 10 16.04 -5.36 -6.16
N ARG A 11 15.12 -5.49 -5.19
CA ARG A 11 15.25 -6.37 -4.02
C ARG A 11 14.70 -7.79 -4.25
N LYS A 12 14.34 -8.14 -5.50
CA LYS A 12 13.86 -9.48 -5.84
C LYS A 12 14.94 -10.52 -5.54
N GLY A 13 14.57 -11.53 -4.74
CA GLY A 13 15.48 -12.57 -4.26
C GLY A 13 16.28 -12.17 -3.01
N GLU A 14 16.03 -10.97 -2.48
CA GLU A 14 16.54 -10.49 -1.19
C GLU A 14 18.07 -10.61 -1.05
N TYR A 15 18.58 -10.88 0.15
CA TYR A 15 20.01 -10.95 0.42
C TYR A 15 20.69 -12.10 -0.35
N GLU A 16 20.01 -13.24 -0.41
CA GLU A 16 20.52 -14.51 -0.94
C GLU A 16 20.80 -14.43 -2.43
N ALA A 17 19.98 -13.72 -3.19
CA ALA A 17 20.16 -13.58 -4.64
C ALA A 17 21.25 -12.57 -5.03
N PHE A 18 21.66 -11.66 -4.15
CA PHE A 18 22.58 -10.58 -4.55
C PHE A 18 23.95 -11.07 -4.98
N LYS A 19 24.46 -12.17 -4.40
CA LYS A 19 25.75 -12.74 -4.80
C LYS A 19 25.75 -13.15 -6.29
N GLU A 20 24.65 -13.76 -6.74
CA GLU A 20 24.48 -14.15 -8.15
C GLU A 20 24.19 -12.93 -9.02
N LYS A 21 23.29 -12.03 -8.57
CA LYS A 21 22.97 -10.81 -9.32
C LYS A 21 24.20 -9.95 -9.59
N LEU A 22 25.12 -9.79 -8.64
CA LEU A 22 26.34 -8.98 -8.85
C LEU A 22 27.29 -9.53 -9.93
N SER A 23 27.14 -10.80 -10.32
CA SER A 23 27.90 -11.39 -11.44
C SER A 23 27.33 -11.06 -12.82
N ASP A 24 26.10 -10.56 -12.87
CA ASP A 24 25.42 -10.14 -14.09
C ASP A 24 25.72 -8.65 -14.37
N PRO A 25 26.32 -8.31 -15.53
CA PRO A 25 26.56 -6.91 -15.93
C PRO A 25 25.30 -6.04 -15.92
N GLU A 26 24.10 -6.61 -16.11
CA GLU A 26 22.84 -5.85 -16.03
C GLU A 26 22.54 -5.35 -14.60
N TRP A 27 23.12 -5.98 -13.58
CA TRP A 27 22.94 -5.67 -12.17
C TRP A 27 24.15 -4.99 -11.52
N GLU A 28 25.10 -4.48 -12.33
CA GLU A 28 26.22 -3.68 -11.83
C GLU A 28 25.71 -2.48 -11.00
N PRO A 29 26.17 -2.29 -9.75
CA PRO A 29 25.72 -1.18 -8.90
C PRO A 29 25.95 0.18 -9.56
N ASP A 30 24.99 1.11 -9.40
CA ASP A 30 25.16 2.48 -9.92
C ASP A 30 26.31 3.23 -9.23
N PHE A 31 26.65 2.83 -7.99
CA PHE A 31 27.78 3.33 -7.22
C PHE A 31 28.41 2.22 -6.38
N GLY A 32 29.73 2.33 -6.16
CA GLY A 32 30.50 1.35 -5.39
C GLY A 32 30.98 0.15 -6.22
N PRO A 33 31.81 -0.73 -5.64
CA PRO A 33 32.31 -1.91 -6.33
C PRO A 33 31.21 -2.97 -6.53
N SER A 34 31.28 -3.72 -7.64
CA SER A 34 30.46 -4.93 -7.83
C SER A 34 31.05 -6.11 -7.06
N GLU A 35 31.10 -6.00 -5.73
CA GLU A 35 31.63 -7.01 -4.82
C GLU A 35 30.57 -7.43 -3.80
N PHE A 36 30.40 -8.73 -3.59
CA PHE A 36 29.49 -9.24 -2.58
C PHE A 36 30.12 -9.10 -1.18
N LEU A 37 29.56 -8.21 -0.37
CA LEU A 37 29.95 -8.01 1.03
C LEU A 37 29.01 -8.76 1.97
N PRO A 38 29.41 -9.90 2.58
CA PRO A 38 28.48 -10.75 3.34
C PRO A 38 27.81 -10.06 4.53
N ARG A 39 28.50 -9.09 5.17
CA ARG A 39 27.94 -8.41 6.35
C ARG A 39 26.88 -7.37 6.03
N SER A 40 26.94 -6.74 4.85
CA SER A 40 26.14 -5.55 4.52
C SER A 40 25.23 -5.73 3.31
N GLY A 41 25.53 -6.68 2.42
CA GLY A 41 24.82 -6.82 1.15
C GLY A 41 24.96 -5.58 0.28
N VAL A 42 23.84 -5.13 -0.30
CA VAL A 42 23.74 -3.97 -1.18
C VAL A 42 22.75 -2.97 -0.59
N THR A 43 23.08 -1.68 -0.67
CA THR A 43 22.21 -0.59 -0.22
C THR A 43 21.58 0.12 -1.41
N ALA A 44 20.26 0.32 -1.38
CA ALA A 44 19.55 1.16 -2.34
C ALA A 44 19.28 2.54 -1.74
N THR A 45 19.59 3.59 -2.49
CA THR A 45 19.23 4.99 -2.17
C THR A 45 18.43 5.59 -3.32
N GLY A 46 17.55 6.54 -3.03
CA GLY A 46 16.72 7.18 -4.04
C GLY A 46 15.79 8.24 -3.48
N ALA A 47 15.05 8.89 -4.37
CA ALA A 47 14.02 9.86 -4.04
C ALA A 47 12.68 9.40 -4.63
N ARG A 48 11.59 9.67 -3.91
CA ARG A 48 10.22 9.33 -4.30
C ARG A 48 9.24 10.30 -3.66
N GLN A 49 8.00 10.29 -4.14
CA GLN A 49 6.89 10.90 -3.40
C GLN A 49 6.74 10.26 -2.02
N ILE A 50 6.12 10.99 -1.09
CA ILE A 50 5.78 10.45 0.23
C ILE A 50 4.83 9.27 0.03
N LEU A 51 5.21 8.15 0.65
CA LEU A 51 4.41 6.92 0.60
C LEU A 51 3.68 6.84 1.91
N ILE A 52 2.40 6.50 1.83
CA ILE A 52 1.58 6.24 3.01
C ILE A 52 1.42 4.72 3.14
N ALA A 53 1.86 4.19 4.28
CA ALA A 53 1.59 2.80 4.64
C ALA A 53 0.25 2.76 5.39
N TYR A 54 -0.71 2.04 4.82
CA TYR A 54 -2.09 2.06 5.27
C TYR A 54 -2.70 0.67 5.18
N ASN A 55 -3.29 0.20 6.28
CA ASN A 55 -3.92 -1.11 6.36
C ASN A 55 -5.42 -0.95 6.63
N VAL A 56 -6.23 -1.82 6.06
CA VAL A 56 -7.68 -1.90 6.37
C VAL A 56 -8.01 -3.30 6.87
N ASN A 57 -8.61 -3.38 8.04
CA ASN A 57 -8.94 -4.62 8.73
C ASN A 57 -10.27 -5.19 8.24
N LEU A 58 -10.35 -6.51 8.15
CA LEU A 58 -11.50 -7.28 7.71
C LEU A 58 -11.85 -8.31 8.79
N SER A 59 -13.15 -8.50 9.04
CA SER A 59 -13.70 -9.50 9.97
C SER A 59 -13.58 -10.94 9.41
N THR A 60 -12.35 -11.45 9.33
CA THR A 60 -12.10 -12.81 8.83
C THR A 60 -10.79 -13.39 9.36
N HIS A 61 -10.82 -14.69 9.66
CA HIS A 61 -9.64 -15.51 9.95
C HIS A 61 -8.98 -16.08 8.67
N ASP A 62 -9.47 -15.70 7.47
CA ASP A 62 -8.94 -16.15 6.19
C ASP A 62 -8.26 -15.02 5.41
N LYS A 63 -6.91 -15.03 5.47
CA LYS A 63 -6.01 -14.17 4.68
C LYS A 63 -6.28 -14.21 3.17
N SER A 64 -6.82 -15.31 2.64
CA SER A 64 -7.07 -15.47 1.21
C SER A 64 -8.09 -14.43 0.72
N LEU A 65 -9.10 -14.10 1.53
CA LEU A 65 -10.12 -13.11 1.22
C LEU A 65 -9.52 -11.70 1.13
N ALA A 66 -8.64 -11.34 2.08
CA ALA A 66 -7.90 -10.09 2.01
C ALA A 66 -7.02 -10.01 0.75
N ASN A 67 -6.40 -11.12 0.34
CA ASN A 67 -5.59 -11.17 -0.89
C ASN A 67 -6.42 -11.05 -2.17
N ILE A 68 -7.66 -11.54 -2.18
CA ILE A 68 -8.59 -11.33 -3.29
C ILE A 68 -8.86 -9.82 -3.45
N ILE A 69 -9.19 -9.13 -2.35
CA ILE A 69 -9.44 -7.68 -2.39
C ILE A 69 -8.17 -6.92 -2.79
N ALA A 70 -7.02 -7.23 -2.17
CA ALA A 70 -5.72 -6.64 -2.51
C ALA A 70 -5.38 -6.78 -4.00
N GLY A 71 -5.68 -7.95 -4.59
CA GLY A 71 -5.50 -8.23 -6.00
C GLY A 71 -6.36 -7.35 -6.91
N LYS A 72 -7.61 -7.07 -6.51
CA LYS A 72 -8.53 -6.21 -7.28
C LYS A 72 -8.16 -4.73 -7.23
N ILE A 73 -7.60 -4.25 -6.12
CA ILE A 73 -7.35 -2.81 -5.92
C ILE A 73 -5.95 -2.38 -6.36
N ARG A 74 -4.91 -3.21 -6.17
CA ARG A 74 -3.53 -2.80 -6.44
C ARG A 74 -3.24 -2.62 -7.92
N THR A 75 -2.32 -1.72 -8.23
CA THR A 75 -1.93 -1.36 -9.61
C THR A 75 -1.58 -2.58 -10.47
N SER A 76 -0.81 -3.52 -9.91
CA SER A 76 -0.38 -4.72 -10.65
C SER A 76 -1.51 -5.72 -10.89
N GLY A 77 -2.65 -5.57 -10.21
CA GLY A 77 -3.81 -6.42 -10.35
C GLY A 77 -3.55 -7.90 -10.12
N VAL A 78 -4.28 -8.74 -10.85
CA VAL A 78 -4.24 -10.21 -10.79
C VAL A 78 -3.67 -10.82 -12.06
N ILE A 79 -3.08 -12.01 -11.93
CA ILE A 79 -2.62 -12.79 -13.08
C ILE A 79 -3.85 -13.42 -13.74
N LYS A 80 -4.00 -13.23 -15.06
CA LYS A 80 -5.07 -13.91 -15.81
C LYS A 80 -4.74 -15.40 -15.92
N ARG A 81 -5.78 -16.22 -15.77
CA ARG A 81 -5.69 -17.68 -15.89
C ARG A 81 -6.68 -18.17 -16.93
N ASP A 82 -6.35 -19.28 -17.58
CA ASP A 82 -7.27 -20.01 -18.46
C ASP A 82 -8.31 -20.81 -17.64
N ASP A 83 -9.24 -21.47 -18.33
CA ASP A 83 -10.29 -22.30 -17.72
C ASP A 83 -9.73 -23.52 -16.95
N GLN A 84 -8.46 -23.87 -17.17
CA GLN A 84 -7.74 -24.94 -16.47
C GLN A 84 -6.91 -24.42 -15.29
N GLY A 85 -6.92 -23.11 -15.04
CA GLY A 85 -6.17 -22.45 -13.97
C GLY A 85 -4.69 -22.17 -14.30
N ASN A 86 -4.23 -22.42 -15.52
CA ASN A 86 -2.86 -22.09 -15.93
C ASN A 86 -2.70 -20.60 -16.17
N LYS A 87 -1.50 -20.06 -15.94
CA LYS A 87 -1.20 -18.64 -16.18
C LYS A 87 -1.24 -18.36 -17.67
N LEU A 88 -1.98 -17.33 -18.07
CA LEU A 88 -1.90 -16.82 -19.44
C LEU A 88 -0.59 -16.05 -19.62
N VAL A 89 0.11 -16.35 -20.70
CA VAL A 89 1.33 -15.67 -21.14
C VAL A 89 1.12 -15.11 -22.54
N ASP A 90 1.73 -13.97 -22.82
CA ASP A 90 1.75 -13.40 -24.17
C ASP A 90 2.81 -14.10 -25.06
N PRO A 91 2.91 -13.77 -26.36
CA PRO A 91 3.87 -14.38 -27.27
C PRO A 91 5.35 -14.23 -26.85
N ASP A 92 5.67 -13.23 -26.02
CA ASP A 92 7.01 -12.96 -25.52
C ASP A 92 7.30 -13.71 -24.20
N GLY A 93 6.35 -14.53 -23.72
CA GLY A 93 6.47 -15.29 -22.48
C GLY A 93 6.19 -14.48 -21.21
N ILE A 94 5.66 -13.26 -21.34
CA ILE A 94 5.33 -12.40 -20.22
C ILE A 94 3.93 -12.75 -19.71
N THR A 95 3.80 -12.89 -18.39
CA THR A 95 2.50 -13.21 -17.78
C THR A 95 1.51 -12.07 -17.96
N ILE A 96 0.34 -12.41 -18.53
CA ILE A 96 -0.74 -11.46 -18.75
C ILE A 96 -1.44 -11.19 -17.41
N ARG A 97 -1.65 -9.91 -17.12
CA ARG A 97 -2.34 -9.45 -15.90
C ARG A 97 -3.58 -8.67 -16.26
N GLU A 98 -4.60 -8.81 -15.44
CA GLU A 98 -5.71 -7.87 -15.38
C GLU A 98 -5.33 -6.78 -14.38
N PRO A 99 -5.21 -5.51 -14.80
CA PRO A 99 -4.83 -4.43 -13.91
C PRO A 99 -5.89 -4.21 -12.82
N GLY A 100 -5.45 -3.80 -11.63
CA GLY A 100 -6.37 -3.45 -10.56
C GLY A 100 -6.98 -2.07 -10.73
N LYS A 101 -7.92 -1.75 -9.85
CA LYS A 101 -8.71 -0.52 -9.88
C LYS A 101 -7.86 0.75 -9.77
N PHE A 102 -6.86 0.75 -8.89
CA PHE A 102 -6.10 1.95 -8.56
C PHE A 102 -4.70 1.96 -9.18
N LYS A 103 -4.23 3.18 -9.48
CA LYS A 103 -2.85 3.44 -9.87
C LYS A 103 -2.03 3.78 -8.63
N ALA A 104 -0.70 3.74 -8.73
CA ALA A 104 0.19 4.12 -7.63
C ALA A 104 -0.13 3.42 -6.29
N LEU A 105 -0.67 2.20 -6.33
CA LEU A 105 -1.06 1.41 -5.16
C LEU A 105 -0.42 0.03 -5.22
N GLN A 106 0.23 -0.36 -4.12
CA GLN A 106 0.62 -1.74 -3.84
C GLN A 106 -0.25 -2.28 -2.72
N ALA A 107 -0.62 -3.56 -2.80
CA ALA A 107 -1.40 -4.20 -1.74
C ALA A 107 -1.13 -5.71 -1.65
N ALA A 108 -1.28 -6.25 -0.43
CA ALA A 108 -1.26 -7.67 -0.13
C ALA A 108 -2.16 -7.98 1.09
N GLY A 109 -2.69 -9.19 1.16
CA GLY A 109 -3.46 -9.66 2.31
C GLY A 109 -2.55 -10.31 3.36
N TRP A 110 -2.73 -9.93 4.62
CA TRP A 110 -2.00 -10.44 5.79
C TRP A 110 -2.98 -10.79 6.92
N MET A 111 -2.54 -11.60 7.89
CA MET A 111 -3.27 -11.78 9.14
C MET A 111 -2.72 -10.79 10.15
N TYR A 112 -3.62 -10.04 10.80
CA TYR A 112 -3.26 -9.16 11.91
C TYR A 112 -3.24 -9.98 13.22
N ASP A 113 -4.29 -10.75 13.45
CA ASP A 113 -4.43 -11.72 14.55
C ASP A 113 -5.17 -12.98 14.07
N GLU A 114 -5.67 -13.82 14.99
CA GLU A 114 -6.38 -15.07 14.65
C GLU A 114 -7.72 -14.84 13.93
N ASP A 115 -8.41 -13.72 14.18
CA ASP A 115 -9.77 -13.45 13.72
C ASP A 115 -9.86 -12.27 12.73
N THR A 116 -8.75 -11.57 12.52
CA THR A 116 -8.65 -10.36 11.70
C THR A 116 -7.61 -10.48 10.61
N ALA A 117 -8.05 -10.37 9.36
CA ALA A 117 -7.16 -10.19 8.21
C ALA A 117 -7.07 -8.72 7.82
N GLN A 118 -5.96 -8.31 7.23
CA GLN A 118 -5.69 -6.97 6.76
C GLN A 118 -5.43 -6.94 5.26
N VAL A 119 -6.01 -5.95 4.58
CA VAL A 119 -5.50 -5.48 3.29
C VAL A 119 -4.41 -4.45 3.58
N SER A 120 -3.15 -4.90 3.57
CA SER A 120 -2.00 -4.03 3.80
C SER A 120 -1.59 -3.35 2.49
N MET A 121 -1.40 -2.03 2.53
CA MET A 121 -1.19 -1.23 1.34
C MET A 121 -0.05 -0.22 1.49
N ASN A 122 0.58 0.08 0.36
CA ASN A 122 1.41 1.26 0.19
C ASN A 122 0.80 2.14 -0.90
N LEU A 123 0.34 3.33 -0.52
CA LEU A 123 -0.04 4.38 -1.46
C LEU A 123 1.26 5.07 -1.88
N LEU A 124 1.70 4.81 -3.11
CA LEU A 124 2.95 5.33 -3.66
C LEU A 124 2.83 6.82 -4.06
N ASP A 125 1.62 7.27 -4.33
CA ASP A 125 1.28 8.66 -4.62
C ASP A 125 -0.17 8.93 -4.18
N HIS A 126 -0.33 9.58 -3.02
CA HIS A 126 -1.64 9.86 -2.45
C HIS A 126 -2.44 10.91 -3.23
N THR A 127 -1.80 11.63 -4.16
CA THR A 127 -2.49 12.59 -5.04
C THR A 127 -3.18 11.90 -6.21
N ILE A 128 -2.80 10.65 -6.52
CA ILE A 128 -3.38 9.82 -7.57
C ILE A 128 -4.42 8.84 -7.00
N THR A 129 -4.21 8.34 -5.79
CA THR A 129 -5.12 7.41 -5.12
C THR A 129 -5.15 7.76 -3.64
N GLY A 130 -6.32 8.21 -3.17
CA GLY A 130 -6.51 8.69 -1.80
C GLY A 130 -6.81 7.58 -0.80
N LEU A 131 -6.73 7.92 0.49
CA LEU A 131 -7.10 7.02 1.59
C LEU A 131 -8.59 6.63 1.54
N HIS A 132 -9.46 7.60 1.26
CA HIS A 132 -10.90 7.38 1.14
C HIS A 132 -11.25 6.48 -0.06
N ASP A 133 -10.58 6.67 -1.20
CA ASP A 133 -10.77 5.85 -2.40
C ASP A 133 -10.56 4.36 -2.12
N VAL A 134 -9.42 4.02 -1.49
CA VAL A 134 -9.07 2.64 -1.20
C VAL A 134 -9.96 2.05 -0.12
N THR A 135 -10.29 2.82 0.92
CA THR A 135 -11.15 2.37 2.02
C THR A 135 -12.54 2.03 1.54
N ASP A 136 -13.18 2.92 0.77
CA ASP A 136 -14.52 2.69 0.26
C ASP A 136 -14.57 1.56 -0.77
N ALA A 137 -13.51 1.41 -1.59
CA ALA A 137 -13.39 0.27 -2.47
C ALA A 137 -13.26 -1.05 -1.69
N ILE A 138 -12.47 -1.07 -0.61
CA ILE A 138 -12.31 -2.25 0.24
C ILE A 138 -13.62 -2.57 0.95
N ARG A 139 -14.34 -1.58 1.50
CA ARG A 139 -15.68 -1.75 2.08
C ARG A 139 -16.65 -2.39 1.07
N SER A 140 -16.67 -1.88 -0.16
CA SER A 140 -17.52 -2.43 -1.23
C SER A 140 -17.15 -3.87 -1.59
N GLU A 141 -15.85 -4.17 -1.74
CA GLU A 141 -15.39 -5.53 -2.06
C GLU A 141 -15.56 -6.51 -0.89
N ALA A 142 -15.36 -6.06 0.34
CA ALA A 142 -15.61 -6.83 1.57
C ALA A 142 -17.08 -7.20 1.68
N GLY A 143 -17.99 -6.24 1.47
CA GLY A 143 -19.44 -6.50 1.50
C GLY A 143 -19.89 -7.54 0.47
N LYS A 144 -19.29 -7.57 -0.73
CA LYS A 144 -19.54 -8.61 -1.75
C LYS A 144 -19.11 -10.01 -1.29
N LEU A 145 -18.17 -10.09 -0.36
CA LEU A 145 -17.68 -11.34 0.23
C LEU A 145 -18.35 -11.66 1.58
N GLY A 146 -19.34 -10.87 2.01
CA GLY A 146 -19.99 -11.02 3.32
C GLY A 146 -19.11 -10.63 4.51
N LEU A 147 -18.04 -9.87 4.27
CA LEU A 147 -17.12 -9.36 5.28
C LEU A 147 -17.47 -7.91 5.65
N THR A 148 -17.02 -7.48 6.82
CA THR A 148 -17.06 -6.08 7.25
C THR A 148 -15.65 -5.54 7.41
N VAL A 149 -15.48 -4.25 7.08
CA VAL A 149 -14.31 -3.49 7.54
C VAL A 149 -14.54 -3.16 9.01
N THR A 150 -13.51 -3.33 9.83
CA THR A 150 -13.62 -3.16 11.30
C THR A 150 -12.79 -2.00 11.85
N ALA A 151 -11.70 -1.66 11.16
CA ALA A 151 -10.77 -0.60 11.51
C ALA A 151 -9.84 -0.36 10.33
N SER A 152 -9.10 0.75 10.40
CA SER A 152 -7.92 0.96 9.57
C SER A 152 -6.75 1.46 10.40
N GLU A 153 -5.56 1.36 9.84
CA GLU A 153 -4.31 1.70 10.53
C GLU A 153 -3.38 2.45 9.59
N LEU A 154 -2.90 3.61 10.02
CA LEU A 154 -1.78 4.30 9.41
C LEU A 154 -0.48 3.87 10.10
N VAL A 155 0.48 3.38 9.31
CA VAL A 155 1.79 2.98 9.84
C VAL A 155 2.79 4.10 9.59
N GLY A 156 3.14 4.81 10.66
CA GLY A 156 4.03 5.99 10.60
C GLY A 156 3.26 7.28 10.33
N LEU A 157 3.90 8.25 9.67
CA LEU A 157 3.33 9.57 9.45
C LEU A 157 2.58 9.69 8.12
N VAL A 158 1.57 10.56 8.10
CA VAL A 158 0.74 10.84 6.92
C VAL A 158 0.81 12.32 6.52
N PRO A 159 0.83 12.68 5.22
CA PRO A 159 0.70 14.06 4.79
C PRO A 159 -0.65 14.66 5.15
N MET A 160 -0.67 15.90 5.64
CA MET A 160 -1.87 16.68 5.94
C MET A 160 -2.85 16.66 4.76
N GLN A 161 -2.35 16.89 3.55
CA GLN A 161 -3.17 16.92 2.34
C GLN A 161 -3.98 15.63 2.13
N ALA A 162 -3.43 14.46 2.47
CA ALA A 162 -4.13 13.18 2.33
C ALA A 162 -5.28 13.06 3.34
N MET A 163 -5.06 13.52 4.56
CA MET A 163 -6.09 13.56 5.61
C MET A 163 -7.19 14.56 5.28
N ILE A 164 -6.84 15.76 4.82
CA ILE A 164 -7.82 16.78 4.40
C ILE A 164 -8.70 16.26 3.25
N GLN A 165 -8.12 15.58 2.26
CA GLN A 165 -8.89 15.00 1.16
C GLN A 165 -9.88 13.92 1.64
N ALA A 166 -9.45 13.03 2.54
CA ALA A 166 -10.34 12.04 3.14
C ALA A 166 -11.42 12.70 4.01
N GLY A 167 -11.04 13.71 4.79
CA GLY A 167 -11.96 14.45 5.64
C GLY A 167 -13.06 15.16 4.86
N ILE A 168 -12.70 15.84 3.77
CA ILE A 168 -13.67 16.48 2.87
C ILE A 168 -14.60 15.44 2.25
N HIS A 169 -14.08 14.27 1.85
CA HIS A 169 -14.88 13.19 1.28
C HIS A 169 -15.92 12.62 2.26
N TYR A 170 -15.56 12.51 3.54
CA TYR A 170 -16.46 12.01 4.60
C TYR A 170 -17.23 13.10 5.34
N CYS A 171 -17.00 14.38 5.02
CA CYS A 171 -17.69 15.50 5.64
C CYS A 171 -19.13 15.60 5.09
N PRO A 172 -20.16 15.53 5.95
CA PRO A 172 -21.55 15.59 5.50
C PRO A 172 -21.98 16.99 5.01
N ASP A 173 -21.42 18.06 5.60
CA ASP A 173 -21.79 19.45 5.32
C ASP A 173 -20.55 20.33 5.10
N SER A 174 -20.35 20.80 3.86
CA SER A 174 -19.18 21.62 3.48
C SER A 174 -19.13 23.01 4.13
N GLU A 175 -20.21 23.46 4.76
CA GLU A 175 -20.34 24.80 5.34
C GLU A 175 -19.83 24.91 6.80
N GLU A 176 -19.65 23.79 7.52
CA GLU A 176 -19.15 23.75 8.92
C GLU A 176 -17.66 23.32 9.03
N ALA A 177 -16.97 23.24 7.89
CA ALA A 177 -15.66 22.64 7.77
C ALA A 177 -14.53 23.59 8.22
N ASN A 178 -14.22 23.58 9.53
CA ASN A 178 -12.90 24.03 10.00
C ASN A 178 -11.88 22.87 9.90
N GLU A 179 -10.58 23.18 9.90
CA GLU A 179 -9.51 22.18 9.70
C GLU A 179 -9.61 21.01 10.69
N ASN A 180 -9.86 21.28 11.97
CA ASN A 180 -9.98 20.23 13.00
C ASN A 180 -11.17 19.31 12.73
N ASN A 181 -12.32 19.87 12.34
CA ASN A 181 -13.51 19.08 11.99
C ASN A 181 -13.25 18.21 10.76
N ILE A 182 -12.57 18.75 9.74
CA ILE A 182 -12.20 17.99 8.53
C ILE A 182 -11.29 16.82 8.92
N LEU A 183 -10.27 17.07 9.75
CA LEU A 183 -9.36 16.02 10.20
C LEU A 183 -10.10 14.95 11.03
N GLN A 184 -11.02 15.35 11.90
CA GLN A 184 -11.83 14.39 12.64
C GLN A 184 -12.72 13.55 11.72
N HIS A 185 -13.37 14.15 10.72
CA HIS A 185 -14.13 13.40 9.72
C HIS A 185 -13.26 12.43 8.93
N ALA A 186 -11.99 12.75 8.70
CA ALA A 186 -11.05 11.82 8.09
C ALA A 186 -10.79 10.62 9.02
N VAL A 187 -10.54 10.87 10.31
CA VAL A 187 -10.33 9.84 11.34
C VAL A 187 -11.53 8.91 11.45
N ASP A 188 -12.73 9.47 11.57
CA ASP A 188 -13.98 8.74 11.70
C ASP A 188 -14.29 7.94 10.42
N GLY A 189 -14.23 8.62 9.27
CA GLY A 189 -14.57 8.04 7.97
C GLY A 189 -13.60 6.98 7.48
N LEU A 190 -12.33 7.03 7.91
CA LEU A 190 -11.32 6.00 7.66
C LEU A 190 -11.27 4.92 8.76
N GLU A 191 -12.02 5.05 9.85
CA GLU A 191 -12.01 4.15 11.01
C GLU A 191 -10.61 4.00 11.65
N LEU A 192 -9.86 5.09 11.78
CA LEU A 192 -8.47 5.06 12.27
C LEU A 192 -8.35 4.75 13.78
N GLU A 193 -9.42 4.94 14.54
CA GLU A 193 -9.43 4.69 16.00
C GLU A 193 -9.88 3.26 16.36
N GLY A 194 -10.16 2.41 15.36
CA GLY A 194 -10.72 1.08 15.60
C GLY A 194 -9.77 0.09 16.29
N LEU A 195 -8.45 0.36 16.27
CA LEU A 195 -7.43 -0.48 16.91
C LEU A 195 -6.80 0.16 18.15
N HIS A 196 -6.52 1.46 18.06
CA HIS A 196 -5.90 2.26 19.10
C HIS A 196 -6.26 3.73 18.87
N GLU A 197 -6.04 4.58 19.86
CA GLU A 197 -6.25 6.03 19.74
C GLU A 197 -5.39 6.60 18.59
N PHE A 198 -6.01 7.42 17.75
CA PHE A 198 -5.32 8.08 16.65
C PHE A 198 -4.96 9.51 17.04
N ASP A 199 -3.69 9.73 17.38
CA ASP A 199 -3.20 11.07 17.70
C ASP A 199 -2.92 11.87 16.41
N ILE A 200 -3.83 12.77 16.08
CA ILE A 200 -3.76 13.66 14.92
C ILE A 200 -2.46 14.48 14.92
N SER A 201 -2.02 14.99 16.07
CA SER A 201 -0.91 15.95 16.12
C SER A 201 0.43 15.27 15.89
N SER A 202 0.61 14.04 16.39
CA SER A 202 1.84 13.26 16.18
C SER A 202 1.82 12.38 14.92
N SER A 203 0.66 12.11 14.32
CA SER A 203 0.55 11.25 13.13
C SER A 203 0.61 12.01 11.81
N ILE A 204 0.25 13.29 11.79
CA ILE A 204 0.31 14.13 10.57
C ILE A 204 1.65 14.85 10.49
N ILE A 205 2.37 14.67 9.37
CA ILE A 205 3.74 15.20 9.17
C ILE A 205 3.84 16.70 9.51
N GLU A 206 2.93 17.50 8.95
CA GLU A 206 2.95 18.95 9.08
C GLU A 206 2.63 19.43 10.51
N LEU A 207 1.85 18.67 11.28
CA LEU A 207 1.56 18.96 12.69
C LEU A 207 2.71 18.48 13.59
N ALA A 208 3.21 17.27 13.35
CA ALA A 208 4.31 16.69 14.10
C ALA A 208 5.59 17.53 14.02
N ILE A 209 5.81 18.22 12.89
CA ILE A 209 6.94 19.16 12.71
C ILE A 209 6.74 20.45 13.51
N ARG A 210 5.50 20.93 13.69
CA ARG A 210 5.20 22.14 14.46
C ARG A 210 5.37 21.91 15.97
N GLY A 211 5.14 20.68 16.43
CA GLY A 211 5.17 20.32 17.85
C GLY A 211 3.93 20.80 18.61
N ASP A 212 2.80 20.91 17.90
CA ASP A 212 1.49 21.27 18.43
C ASP A 212 0.78 20.08 19.08
#